data_AF-F9CXW1-F1
#
_entry.id   AF-F9CXW1-F1
#
_cell.length_a   1.000
_cell.length_b   1.000
_cell.length_c   1.000
_cell.angle_alpha   90.00
_cell.angle_beta   90.00
_cell.angle_gamma   90.00
#
_symmetry.space_group_name_H-M   'P 1'
#
loop_
_entity.id
_entity.type
_entity.pdbx_description
1 polymer ?
#
loop_
_entity_poly.entity_id
_entity_poly.type
_entity_poly.pdbx_seq_one_letter_code
_entity_poly.pdbx_strand_id
1 'polypeptide(L)' 'MHCGNSCEDNDKFCSQNCRDSHIIEITVRINEATQNDKSHTKKISEDN' A
#
# COMPACT_ATOMS: atom_id res chain seq x y z
N MET A 1 -7.37 14.09 -10.36
CA MET A 1 -5.93 14.09 -10.70
C MET A 1 -5.64 12.74 -11.36
N HIS A 2 -5.22 12.72 -12.62
CA HIS A 2 -4.92 11.46 -13.33
C HIS A 2 -3.47 11.05 -13.03
N CYS A 3 -3.30 10.07 -12.15
CA CYS A 3 -2.04 9.39 -11.91
C CYS A 3 -2.03 8.13 -12.77
N GLY A 4 -1.05 7.97 -13.67
CA GLY A 4 -1.01 6.81 -14.58
C GLY A 4 -0.45 7.08 -15.97
N ASN A 5 -0.17 8.35 -16.32
CA ASN A 5 0.61 8.62 -17.52
C ASN A 5 2.08 8.35 -17.23
N SER A 6 2.78 7.71 -18.18
CA SER A 6 4.23 7.60 -18.19
C SER A 6 4.80 9.01 -18.08
N CYS A 7 5.48 9.32 -16.99
CA CYS A 7 6.21 10.57 -16.87
C CYS A 7 7.37 10.51 -17.88
N GLU A 8 7.70 11.63 -18.52
CA GLU A 8 8.79 11.66 -19.52
C GLU A 8 10.14 11.26 -18.91
N ASP A 9 10.30 11.48 -17.60
CA ASP A 9 11.41 10.97 -16.82
C ASP A 9 11.07 9.61 -16.19
N ASN A 10 12.08 8.76 -15.99
CA ASN A 10 12.02 7.42 -15.38
C ASN A 10 11.40 7.35 -13.95
N ASP A 11 10.79 8.44 -13.50
CA ASP A 11 10.08 8.55 -12.25
C ASP A 11 8.80 7.73 -12.25
N LYS A 12 8.65 6.90 -11.22
CA LYS A 12 7.44 6.10 -10.98
C LYS A 12 6.19 6.95 -10.70
N PHE A 13 6.35 8.24 -10.39
CA PHE A 13 5.26 9.15 -10.07
C PHE A 13 5.52 10.54 -10.66
N CYS A 14 4.58 11.08 -11.45
CA CYS A 14 4.78 12.35 -12.16
C CYS A 14 4.59 13.59 -11.28
N SER A 15 4.14 13.38 -10.04
CA SER A 15 4.00 14.45 -9.05
C SER A 15 4.01 13.88 -7.64
N GLN A 16 4.43 14.72 -6.70
CA GLN A 16 4.38 14.40 -5.27
C GLN A 16 2.96 13.97 -4.86
N ASN A 17 1.93 14.67 -5.35
CA ASN A 17 0.53 14.36 -5.05
C ASN A 17 0.11 12.97 -5.51
N CYS A 18 0.61 12.48 -6.65
CA CYS A 18 0.35 11.12 -7.11
C CYS A 18 1.04 10.07 -6.25
N ARG A 19 2.28 10.34 -5.80
CA ARG A 19 2.98 9.48 -4.85
C ARG A 19 2.23 9.37 -3.53
N ASP A 20 1.80 10.51 -2.98
CA ASP A 20 1.12 10.57 -1.69
C ASP A 20 -0.24 9.86 -1.76
N SER A 21 -0.99 10.06 -2.84
CA SER A 21 -2.26 9.36 -3.07
C SER A 21 -2.06 7.83 -3.14
N HIS A 22 -1.00 7.37 -3.79
CA HIS A 22 -0.69 5.93 -3.88
C HIS A 22 -0.28 5.34 -2.53
N ILE A 23 0.50 6.08 -1.72
CA ILE A 23 0.86 5.68 -0.36
C ILE A 23 -0.39 5.53 0.50
N ILE A 24 -1.31 6.50 0.45
CA ILE A 24 -2.57 6.46 1.21
C ILE A 24 -3.39 5.22 0.82
N GLU A 25 -3.51 4.93 -0.47
CA GLU A 25 -4.24 3.75 -0.95
C GLU A 25 -3.64 2.44 -0.41
N ILE A 26 -2.30 2.32 -0.45
CA ILE A 26 -1.60 1.15 0.13
C ILE A 26 -1.87 1.04 1.63
N THR A 27 -1.79 2.16 2.37
CA THR A 27 -2.06 2.18 3.81
C THR A 27 -3.48 1.73 4.13
N VAL A 28 -4.48 2.17 3.36
CA VAL A 28 -5.87 1.73 3.53
C VAL A 28 -5.97 0.21 3.32
N ARG A 29 -5.41 -0.32 2.24
CA ARG A 29 -5.45 -1.77 1.96
C ARG A 29 -4.76 -2.61 3.04
N ILE A 30 -3.64 -2.14 3.58
CA ILE A 30 -2.94 -2.81 4.70
C ILE A 30 -3.82 -2.82 5.95
N ASN A 31 -4.42 -1.67 6.28
CA ASN A 31 -5.29 -1.57 7.45
C ASN A 31 -6.53 -2.45 7.30
N GLU A 32 -7.17 -2.45 6.12
CA GLU A 32 -8.30 -3.31 5.80
C GLU A 32 -7.92 -4.79 5.94
N ALA A 33 -6.80 -5.22 5.34
CA ALA A 33 -6.32 -6.60 5.45
C ALA A 33 -6.03 -7.00 6.92
N THR A 34 -5.42 -6.11 7.69
CA THR A 34 -5.11 -6.33 9.12
C THR A 34 -6.38 -6.40 9.97
N GLN A 35 -7.40 -5.60 9.67
CA GLN A 35 -8.66 -5.60 10.42
C GLN A 35 -9.59 -6.75 10.02
N ASN A 36 -9.58 -7.17 8.75
CA ASN A 36 -10.45 -8.23 8.26
C ASN A 36 -9.91 -9.62 8.61
N ASP A 37 -8.59 -9.81 8.68
CA ASP A 37 -7.98 -11.11 8.94
C ASP A 37 -7.37 -11.20 10.35
N LYS A 38 -8.20 -11.60 11.33
CA LYS A 38 -7.74 -11.97 12.68
C LYS A 38 -6.84 -13.22 12.69
N SER A 39 -6.72 -13.94 11.57
CA SER A 39 -5.92 -15.15 11.43
C SER A 39 -4.46 -14.85 11.06
N HIS A 40 -4.16 -13.72 10.40
CA HIS A 40 -2.79 -13.26 10.13
C HIS A 40 -2.03 -12.80 11.39
N THR A 41 -2.75 -12.49 12.48
CA THR A 41 -2.17 -12.27 13.81
C THR A 41 -2.11 -13.53 14.67
N LYS A 42 -2.41 -14.72 14.12
CA LYS A 42 -2.06 -15.96 14.83
C LYS A 42 -0.55 -15.95 14.99
N LYS A 43 -0.12 -15.55 16.19
CA LYS A 43 1.24 -15.75 16.69
C LYS A 43 1.69 -17.10 16.20
N ILE A 44 2.90 -17.13 15.64
CA ILE A 44 3.71 -18.33 15.56
C ILE A 44 3.90 -18.78 17.01
N SER A 45 2.90 -19.49 17.54
CA SER A 45 2.94 -20.16 18.82
C SER A 45 3.38 -21.56 18.49
N GLU A 46 4.60 -21.87 18.93
CA GLU A 46 5.09 -23.21 19.21
C GLU A 46 5.36 -24.09 17.98
N ASP A 47 6.58 -23.99 17.47
CA ASP A 47 7.37 -25.21 17.27
C ASP A 47 8.32 -25.32 18.47
N ASN A 48 8.04 -26.27 19.36
CA ASN A 48 8.96 -26.77 20.40
C ASN A 48 9.96 -27.74 19.76
#